data_AF-A0A7L3WMZ7-F1
#
_entry.id   AF-A0A7L3WMZ7-F1
#
_cell.length_a   1.000
_cell.length_b   1.000
_cell.length_c   1.000
_cell.angle_alpha   90.00
_cell.angle_beta   90.00
_cell.angle_gamma   90.00
#
_symmetry.space_group_name_H-M   'P 1'
#
loop_
_entity.id
_entity.type
_entity.pdbx_description
1 polymer ?
#
loop_
_entity_poly.entity_id
_entity_poly.type
_entity_poly.pdbx_seq_one_letter_code
_entity_poly.pdbx_strand_id
1 'polypeptide(L)'
;MTLWNGSFPFYPSTNACFHFDTKWAIIISVFLSTLAIFIIILPGIRGRGRFFWFLRVVTGLFVGAVVLTIQFTRDWETGWVTANTSYKSFSSALVNADIGLHIGLAGVNVTLVGNPVHQVNETINYNEHFSWSFDADYDHSYYKGLERGLPSPILYVAEKFTTHSPCGMLRQYRISGHYASLTLW
;
A
#
# COMPACT_ATOMS: atom_id res chain seq x y z
N MET A 1 37.81 -9.85 21.96
CA MET A 1 37.29 -10.57 20.79
C MET A 1 36.14 -9.74 20.22
N THR A 2 36.33 -9.07 19.09
CA THR A 2 35.20 -8.47 18.38
C THR A 2 34.41 -9.62 17.74
N LEU A 3 33.08 -9.50 17.72
CA LEU A 3 32.15 -10.59 17.40
C LEU A 3 32.34 -11.18 15.97
N TRP A 4 33.20 -10.59 15.12
CA TRP A 4 33.35 -10.89 13.69
C TRP A 4 34.74 -10.61 13.08
N ASN A 5 35.85 -11.02 13.73
CA ASN A 5 37.21 -11.15 13.14
C ASN A 5 37.61 -10.13 12.02
N GLY A 6 37.31 -8.84 12.19
CA GLY A 6 37.70 -7.78 11.26
C GLY A 6 37.14 -7.86 9.82
N SER A 7 36.20 -8.75 9.52
CA SER A 7 35.61 -8.86 8.17
C SER A 7 34.40 -7.93 8.02
N PHE A 8 34.41 -7.10 6.96
CA PHE A 8 33.32 -6.19 6.62
C PHE A 8 32.51 -6.71 5.42
N PRO A 9 31.17 -6.52 5.38
CA PRO A 9 30.33 -5.90 6.41
C PRO A 9 30.06 -6.82 7.61
N PHE A 10 29.88 -6.24 8.80
CA PHE A 10 29.63 -6.99 10.04
C PHE A 10 28.30 -7.79 10.03
N TYR A 11 27.34 -7.35 9.21
CA TYR A 11 26.07 -8.03 8.99
C TYR A 11 25.88 -8.24 7.49
N PRO A 12 26.36 -9.37 6.94
CA PRO A 12 26.24 -9.66 5.51
C PRO A 12 24.82 -10.09 5.08
N SER A 13 23.86 -10.11 6.01
CA SER A 13 22.48 -10.54 5.75
C SER A 13 21.71 -9.53 4.90
N THR A 14 20.86 -10.05 4.02
CA THR A 14 19.86 -9.26 3.30
C THR A 14 18.89 -8.60 4.27
N ASN A 15 18.69 -7.29 4.11
CA ASN A 15 17.67 -6.56 4.88
C ASN A 15 16.30 -7.18 4.64
N ALA A 16 15.57 -7.50 5.71
CA ALA A 16 14.22 -8.00 5.60
C ALA A 16 13.27 -6.87 5.17
N CYS A 17 12.42 -7.14 4.18
CA CYS A 17 11.32 -6.25 3.80
C CYS A 17 10.08 -6.59 4.63
N PHE A 18 9.29 -5.57 4.96
CA PHE A 18 8.00 -5.79 5.60
C PHE A 18 6.97 -6.25 4.56
N HIS A 19 6.28 -7.36 4.84
CA HIS A 19 5.41 -8.02 3.85
C HIS A 19 4.05 -7.34 3.66
N PHE A 20 3.60 -6.53 4.61
CA PHE A 20 2.27 -5.92 4.63
C PHE A 20 2.35 -4.40 4.58
N ASP A 21 1.21 -3.73 4.40
CA ASP A 21 1.16 -2.29 4.67
C ASP A 21 1.37 -2.05 6.18
N THR A 22 2.34 -1.21 6.51
CA THR A 22 2.66 -0.82 7.89
C THR A 22 1.46 -0.15 8.57
N LYS A 23 0.67 0.64 7.85
CA LYS A 23 -0.52 1.31 8.41
C LYS A 23 -1.57 0.29 8.84
N TRP A 24 -1.82 -0.72 8.02
CA TRP A 24 -2.76 -1.80 8.34
C TRP A 24 -2.29 -2.62 9.53
N ALA A 25 -1.00 -2.96 9.57
CA ALA A 25 -0.41 -3.69 10.68
C ALA A 25 -0.54 -2.92 12.02
N ILE A 26 -0.32 -1.60 11.99
CA ILE A 26 -0.49 -0.74 13.17
C ILE A 26 -1.96 -0.73 13.63
N ILE A 27 -2.90 -0.50 12.73
CA ILE A 27 -4.33 -0.46 13.05
C ILE A 27 -4.75 -1.80 13.68
N ILE A 28 -4.47 -2.92 13.01
CA ILE A 28 -4.83 -4.25 13.49
C ILE A 28 -4.21 -4.52 14.87
N SER A 29 -2.94 -4.17 15.08
CA SER A 29 -2.26 -4.35 16.37
C SER A 29 -2.93 -3.55 17.50
N VAL A 30 -3.30 -2.29 17.26
CA VAL A 30 -3.99 -1.44 18.25
C VAL A 30 -5.37 -2.00 18.61
N PHE A 31 -6.17 -2.40 17.62
CA PHE A 31 -7.49 -2.99 17.90
C PHE A 31 -7.41 -4.36 18.59
N LEU A 32 -6.44 -5.21 18.22
CA LEU A 32 -6.22 -6.51 18.87
C LEU A 32 -5.75 -6.35 20.32
N SER A 33 -4.84 -5.42 20.60
CA SER A 33 -4.39 -5.15 21.97
C SER A 33 -5.53 -4.62 22.84
N THR A 34 -6.35 -3.73 22.29
CA THR A 34 -7.56 -3.21 22.96
C THR A 34 -8.57 -4.34 23.23
N LEU A 35 -8.80 -5.22 22.25
CA LEU A 35 -9.67 -6.39 22.41
C LEU A 35 -9.14 -7.34 23.50
N ALA A 36 -7.83 -7.58 23.54
CA ALA A 36 -7.20 -8.43 24.56
C ALA A 36 -7.40 -7.86 25.98
N ILE A 37 -7.26 -6.55 26.14
CA ILE A 37 -7.54 -5.88 27.42
C ILE A 37 -9.01 -6.09 27.83
N PHE A 38 -9.96 -5.94 26.89
CA PHE A 38 -11.37 -6.18 27.18
C PHE A 38 -11.68 -7.64 27.55
N ILE A 39 -10.97 -8.60 26.97
CA ILE A 39 -11.08 -10.02 27.34
C ILE A 39 -10.53 -10.26 28.75
N ILE A 40 -9.44 -9.60 29.13
CA ILE A 40 -8.83 -9.74 30.48
C ILE A 40 -9.75 -9.18 31.57
N ILE A 41 -10.42 -8.04 31.34
CA ILE A 41 -11.35 -7.46 32.33
C ILE A 41 -12.72 -8.15 32.37
N LEU A 42 -13.03 -8.96 31.35
CA LEU A 42 -14.32 -9.63 31.17
C LEU A 42 -14.80 -10.46 32.39
N PRO A 43 -13.93 -11.20 33.14
CA PRO A 43 -14.34 -11.92 34.35
C PRO A 43 -14.80 -11.01 35.50
N GLY A 44 -14.39 -9.73 35.52
CA GLY A 44 -14.78 -8.76 36.53
C GLY A 44 -16.22 -8.25 36.39
N ILE A 45 -16.88 -8.55 35.27
CA ILE A 45 -18.25 -8.10 34.98
C ILE A 45 -19.25 -9.12 35.53
N ARG A 46 -20.08 -8.65 36.47
CA ARG A 46 -21.04 -9.47 37.21
C ARG A 46 -22.33 -9.69 36.39
N GLY A 47 -22.80 -10.94 36.29
CA GLY A 47 -24.16 -11.29 35.83
C GLY A 47 -24.29 -11.84 34.40
N ARG A 48 -25.53 -12.19 34.00
CA ARG A 48 -25.88 -12.77 32.68
C ARG A 48 -25.74 -11.77 31.51
N GLY A 49 -25.68 -10.46 31.80
CA GLY A 49 -25.50 -9.41 30.79
C GLY A 49 -24.09 -9.33 30.19
N ARG A 50 -23.13 -10.11 30.71
CA ARG A 50 -21.73 -10.17 30.26
C ARG A 50 -21.59 -10.44 28.76
N PHE A 51 -22.40 -11.35 28.21
CA PHE A 51 -22.36 -11.69 26.79
C PHE A 51 -22.82 -10.53 25.91
N PHE A 52 -23.91 -9.86 26.28
CA PHE A 52 -24.40 -8.68 25.55
C PHE A 52 -23.41 -7.51 25.62
N TRP A 53 -22.78 -7.29 26.77
CA TRP A 53 -21.72 -6.30 26.91
C TRP A 53 -20.53 -6.62 26.00
N PHE A 54 -20.06 -7.88 26.02
CA PHE A 54 -18.96 -8.33 25.16
C PHE A 54 -19.28 -8.13 23.69
N LEU A 55 -20.45 -8.57 23.22
CA LEU A 55 -20.89 -8.37 21.85
C LEU A 55 -20.89 -6.89 21.47
N ARG A 56 -21.42 -6.02 22.33
CA ARG A 56 -21.44 -4.57 22.09
C ARG A 56 -20.04 -3.96 21.95
N VAL A 57 -19.10 -4.39 22.78
CA VAL A 57 -17.71 -3.91 22.72
C VAL A 57 -17.03 -4.41 21.45
N VAL A 58 -17.19 -5.70 21.12
CA VAL A 58 -16.60 -6.28 19.91
C VAL A 58 -17.16 -5.64 18.66
N THR A 59 -18.48 -5.43 18.57
CA THR A 59 -19.08 -4.77 17.39
C THR A 59 -18.63 -3.32 17.28
N GLY A 60 -18.56 -2.58 18.39
CA GLY A 60 -18.05 -1.20 18.38
C GLY A 60 -16.59 -1.11 17.93
N LEU A 61 -15.72 -1.97 18.47
CA LEU A 61 -14.32 -2.06 18.04
C LEU A 61 -14.18 -2.47 16.59
N PHE A 62 -14.97 -3.45 16.14
CA PHE A 62 -14.96 -3.91 14.76
C PHE A 62 -15.35 -2.79 13.80
N VAL A 63 -16.44 -2.06 14.08
CA VAL A 63 -16.85 -0.92 13.24
C VAL A 63 -15.76 0.15 13.19
N GLY A 64 -15.15 0.50 14.34
CA GLY A 64 -14.04 1.45 14.37
C GLY A 64 -12.82 0.98 13.55
N ALA A 65 -12.47 -0.30 13.64
CA ALA A 65 -11.38 -0.89 12.88
C ALA A 65 -11.66 -0.86 11.38
N VAL A 66 -12.88 -1.20 10.97
CA VAL A 66 -13.31 -1.17 9.56
C VAL A 66 -13.26 0.24 8.99
N VAL A 67 -13.77 1.24 9.72
CA VAL A 67 -13.73 2.64 9.26
C VAL A 67 -12.29 3.11 9.05
N LEU A 68 -11.40 2.85 10.02
CA LEU A 68 -9.99 3.26 9.91
C LEU A 68 -9.22 2.48 8.82
N THR A 69 -9.49 1.19 8.64
CA THR A 69 -8.85 0.42 7.56
C THR A 69 -9.30 0.89 6.18
N ILE A 70 -10.59 1.17 5.99
CA ILE A 70 -11.14 1.71 4.74
C ILE A 70 -10.59 3.12 4.46
N GLN A 71 -10.38 3.94 5.50
CA GLN A 71 -9.80 5.27 5.35
C GLN A 71 -8.36 5.24 4.80
N PHE A 72 -7.58 4.22 5.18
CA PHE A 72 -6.19 4.08 4.73
C PHE A 72 -5.98 3.00 3.65
N THR A 73 -7.05 2.38 3.16
CA THR A 73 -6.93 1.38 2.08
C THR A 73 -6.54 2.05 0.77
N ARG A 74 -5.79 1.30 -0.04
CA ARG A 74 -5.39 1.71 -1.39
C ARG A 74 -6.15 0.96 -2.48
N ASP A 75 -7.14 0.15 -2.09
CA ASP A 75 -7.88 -0.75 -2.96
C ASP A 75 -9.35 -0.33 -3.08
N TRP A 76 -9.62 0.97 -3.25
CA TRP A 76 -10.98 1.45 -3.51
C TRP A 76 -11.43 1.07 -4.92
N GLU A 77 -10.53 1.17 -5.89
CA GLU A 77 -10.73 0.67 -7.24
C GLU A 77 -9.47 -0.08 -7.64
N THR A 78 -9.63 -1.30 -8.16
CA THR A 78 -8.52 -2.15 -8.56
C THR A 78 -8.73 -2.66 -9.97
N GLY A 79 -7.65 -2.74 -10.73
CA GLY A 79 -7.63 -3.32 -12.07
C GLY A 79 -6.30 -4.00 -12.30
N TRP A 80 -6.29 -5.10 -13.05
CA TRP A 80 -5.07 -5.81 -13.36
C TRP A 80 -5.12 -6.36 -14.78
N VAL A 81 -3.94 -6.47 -15.40
CA VAL A 81 -3.80 -7.04 -16.74
C VAL A 81 -2.46 -7.75 -16.87
N THR A 82 -2.49 -8.93 -17.49
CA THR A 82 -1.28 -9.67 -17.88
C THR A 82 -0.86 -9.24 -19.28
N ALA A 83 0.32 -8.65 -19.44
CA ALA A 83 0.78 -8.16 -20.74
C ALA A 83 2.28 -8.33 -20.94
N ASN A 84 2.67 -8.55 -22.19
CA ASN A 84 4.07 -8.47 -22.61
C ASN A 84 4.41 -7.01 -22.87
N THR A 85 5.29 -6.44 -22.05
CA THR A 85 5.60 -5.00 -22.10
C THR A 85 7.09 -4.74 -22.16
N SER A 86 7.47 -3.56 -22.67
CA SER A 86 8.84 -3.07 -22.59
C SER A 86 9.18 -2.82 -21.12
N TYR A 87 10.35 -3.28 -20.68
CA TYR A 87 10.71 -3.16 -19.27
C TYR A 87 11.50 -1.89 -18.96
N LYS A 88 12.65 -1.69 -19.61
CA LYS A 88 13.58 -0.59 -19.32
C LYS A 88 14.10 0.09 -20.59
N SER A 89 14.46 1.37 -20.46
CA SER A 89 15.13 2.13 -21.52
C SER A 89 16.46 1.48 -21.91
N PHE A 90 16.86 1.64 -23.18
CA PHE A 90 18.08 1.05 -23.75
C PHE A 90 18.12 -0.49 -23.74
N SER A 91 16.98 -1.15 -23.58
CA SER A 91 16.82 -2.59 -23.75
C SER A 91 15.62 -2.88 -24.64
N SER A 92 15.78 -3.78 -25.61
CA SER A 92 14.68 -4.28 -26.45
C SER A 92 13.99 -5.51 -25.86
N ALA A 93 14.38 -5.94 -24.65
CA ALA A 93 13.79 -7.11 -24.00
C ALA A 93 12.34 -6.81 -23.57
N LEU A 94 11.44 -7.71 -23.95
CA LEU A 94 10.06 -7.73 -23.48
C LEU A 94 9.97 -8.63 -22.25
N VAL A 95 9.15 -8.22 -21.29
CA VAL A 95 8.88 -8.97 -20.07
C VAL A 95 7.39 -9.30 -20.03
N ASN A 96 7.07 -10.54 -19.69
CA ASN A 96 5.70 -10.94 -19.38
C ASN A 96 5.42 -10.58 -17.93
N ALA A 97 4.56 -9.58 -17.69
CA ALA A 97 4.28 -9.09 -16.36
C ALA A 97 2.80 -8.80 -16.14
N ASP A 98 2.39 -8.98 -14.89
CA ASP A 98 1.09 -8.60 -14.38
C ASP A 98 1.20 -7.16 -13.88
N ILE A 99 0.46 -6.27 -14.53
CA ILE A 99 0.40 -4.85 -14.19
C ILE A 99 -0.89 -4.63 -13.40
N GLY A 100 -0.76 -4.19 -12.16
CA GLY A 100 -1.89 -3.86 -11.30
C GLY A 100 -1.98 -2.36 -11.04
N LEU A 101 -3.20 -1.85 -11.03
CA LEU A 101 -3.57 -0.50 -10.69
C LEU A 101 -4.48 -0.56 -9.46
N HIS A 102 -4.07 0.09 -8.39
CA HIS A 102 -4.77 0.12 -7.11
C HIS A 102 -4.99 1.57 -6.70
N ILE A 103 -6.20 2.08 -6.87
CA ILE A 103 -6.55 3.46 -6.57
C ILE A 103 -7.12 3.53 -5.15
N GLY A 104 -6.51 4.36 -4.32
CA GLY A 104 -7.00 4.73 -2.99
C GLY A 104 -7.56 6.15 -2.95
N LEU A 105 -7.99 6.57 -1.75
CA LEU A 105 -8.52 7.94 -1.54
C LEU A 105 -7.46 9.02 -1.75
N ALA A 106 -6.23 8.76 -1.30
CA ALA A 106 -5.16 9.76 -1.25
C ALA A 106 -4.03 9.52 -2.28
N GLY A 107 -4.16 8.53 -3.16
CA GLY A 107 -3.14 8.20 -4.14
C GLY A 107 -3.40 6.90 -4.86
N VAL A 108 -2.44 6.52 -5.69
CA VAL A 108 -2.49 5.31 -6.52
C VAL A 108 -1.24 4.45 -6.29
N ASN A 109 -1.44 3.14 -6.23
CA ASN A 109 -0.40 2.13 -6.23
C ASN A 109 -0.37 1.44 -7.59
N VAL A 110 0.82 1.36 -8.18
CA VAL A 110 1.05 0.65 -9.42
C VAL A 110 1.97 -0.51 -9.13
N THR A 111 1.48 -1.73 -9.38
CA THR A 111 2.23 -2.96 -9.18
C THR A 111 2.69 -3.50 -10.53
N LEU A 112 3.91 -4.04 -10.56
CA LEU A 112 4.47 -4.72 -11.72
C LEU A 112 5.16 -5.99 -11.24
N VAL A 113 4.53 -7.13 -11.48
CA VAL A 113 5.00 -8.44 -11.04
C VAL A 113 5.30 -9.30 -12.27
N GLY A 114 6.54 -9.78 -12.39
CA GLY A 114 6.92 -10.66 -13.48
C GLY A 114 6.24 -12.03 -13.37
N ASN A 115 5.90 -12.61 -14.52
CA ASN A 115 5.32 -13.94 -14.64
C ASN A 115 6.22 -14.83 -15.54
N PRO A 116 7.31 -15.44 -15.02
CA PRO A 116 7.72 -15.58 -13.61
C PRO A 116 8.45 -14.35 -13.04
N VAL A 117 8.58 -14.24 -11.71
CA VAL A 117 9.14 -13.05 -11.03
C VAL A 117 10.58 -12.74 -11.46
N HIS A 118 11.39 -13.78 -11.72
CA HIS A 118 12.75 -13.61 -12.23
C HIS A 118 12.75 -13.70 -13.75
N GLN A 119 13.00 -12.56 -14.40
CA GLN A 119 13.11 -12.44 -15.85
C GLN A 119 14.26 -11.51 -16.20
N VAL A 120 14.96 -11.78 -17.30
CA VAL A 120 16.08 -10.94 -17.78
C VAL A 120 17.16 -10.73 -16.69
N ASN A 121 17.41 -11.76 -15.87
CA ASN A 121 18.33 -11.74 -14.72
C ASN A 121 18.00 -10.68 -13.64
N GLU A 122 16.75 -10.20 -13.60
CA GLU A 122 16.26 -9.23 -12.62
C GLU A 122 15.01 -9.77 -11.90
N THR A 123 14.77 -9.25 -10.70
CA THR A 123 13.58 -9.57 -9.89
C THR A 123 12.52 -8.51 -10.13
N ILE A 124 11.44 -8.88 -10.81
CA ILE A 124 10.38 -7.96 -11.21
C ILE A 124 9.24 -8.10 -10.22
N ASN A 125 9.29 -7.28 -9.16
CA ASN A 125 8.26 -7.19 -8.13
C ASN A 125 8.21 -5.77 -7.57
N TYR A 126 7.65 -4.86 -8.36
CA TYR A 126 7.54 -3.45 -8.01
C TYR A 126 6.17 -3.14 -7.43
N ASN A 127 6.13 -2.24 -6.45
CA ASN A 127 4.92 -1.68 -5.87
C ASN A 127 5.17 -0.21 -5.55
N GLU A 128 4.96 0.65 -6.55
CA GLU A 128 5.22 2.08 -6.46
C GLU A 128 3.95 2.83 -6.04
N HIS A 129 4.10 3.80 -5.14
CA HIS A 129 2.98 4.61 -4.64
C HIS A 129 3.17 6.08 -5.04
N PHE A 130 2.15 6.64 -5.68
CA PHE A 130 2.07 8.05 -6.02
C PHE A 130 0.92 8.70 -5.26
N SER A 131 1.25 9.65 -4.38
CA SER A 131 0.27 10.36 -3.56
C SER A 131 -0.27 11.59 -4.30
N TRP A 132 -1.58 11.83 -4.17
CA TRP A 132 -2.24 13.06 -4.63
C TRP A 132 -3.02 13.76 -3.50
N SER A 133 -2.70 13.46 -2.24
CA SER A 133 -3.24 14.22 -1.09
C SER A 133 -3.05 15.72 -1.25
N PHE A 134 -3.81 16.55 -0.53
CA PHE A 134 -3.70 18.01 -0.70
C PHE A 134 -2.29 18.57 -0.42
N ASP A 135 -1.57 17.96 0.52
CA ASP A 135 -0.19 18.33 0.84
C ASP A 135 0.86 17.70 -0.09
N ALA A 136 0.45 16.81 -1.00
CA ALA A 136 1.36 16.11 -1.90
C ALA A 136 1.33 16.69 -3.31
N ASP A 137 2.51 16.78 -3.90
CA ASP A 137 2.70 17.11 -5.31
C ASP A 137 2.90 15.81 -6.11
N TYR A 138 1.86 15.44 -6.86
CA TYR A 138 1.86 14.25 -7.69
C TYR A 138 2.88 14.37 -8.83
N ASP A 139 2.96 15.53 -9.48
CA ASP A 139 3.83 15.72 -10.64
C ASP A 139 5.30 15.70 -10.23
N HIS A 140 5.64 16.26 -9.06
CA HIS A 140 6.97 16.12 -8.48
C HIS A 140 7.32 14.67 -8.16
N SER A 141 6.37 13.91 -7.60
CA SER A 141 6.56 12.49 -7.28
C SER A 141 6.77 11.65 -8.55
N TYR A 142 6.01 11.95 -9.60
CA TYR A 142 6.17 11.34 -10.92
C TYR A 142 7.54 11.66 -11.54
N TYR A 143 7.95 12.92 -11.53
CA TYR A 143 9.25 13.35 -12.06
C TYR A 143 10.41 12.67 -11.32
N LYS A 144 10.33 12.55 -10.00
CA LYS A 144 11.30 11.78 -9.20
C LYS A 144 11.33 10.29 -9.58
N GLY A 145 10.19 9.70 -9.92
CA GLY A 145 10.09 8.35 -10.46
C GLY A 145 10.77 8.21 -11.84
N LEU A 146 10.63 9.24 -12.68
CA LEU A 146 11.30 9.33 -13.97
C LEU A 146 12.84 9.41 -13.81
N GLU A 147 13.33 10.28 -12.92
CA GLU A 147 14.76 10.43 -12.62
C GLU A 147 15.38 9.15 -12.05
N ARG A 148 14.61 8.40 -11.24
CA ARG A 148 15.03 7.10 -10.71
C ARG A 148 15.09 5.99 -11.77
N GLY A 149 14.47 6.20 -12.93
CA GLY A 149 14.43 5.20 -14.01
C GLY A 149 13.50 4.03 -13.70
N LEU A 150 12.30 4.31 -13.17
CA LEU A 150 11.27 3.27 -12.97
C LEU A 150 10.94 2.53 -14.28
N PRO A 151 10.49 1.27 -14.20
CA PRO A 151 10.07 0.50 -15.37
C PRO A 151 9.03 1.24 -16.22
N SER A 152 9.13 1.09 -17.55
CA SER A 152 8.28 1.82 -18.48
C SER A 152 6.76 1.62 -18.29
N PRO A 153 6.25 0.44 -17.90
CA PRO A 153 4.81 0.25 -17.68
C PRO A 153 4.30 1.04 -16.47
N ILE A 154 5.12 1.17 -15.42
CA ILE A 154 4.77 1.92 -14.22
C ILE A 154 4.67 3.40 -14.55
N LEU A 155 5.68 3.93 -15.25
CA LEU A 155 5.69 5.33 -15.71
C LEU A 155 4.52 5.63 -16.63
N TYR A 156 4.20 4.73 -17.56
CA TYR A 156 3.07 4.89 -18.48
C TYR A 156 1.73 5.03 -17.74
N VAL A 157 1.49 4.18 -16.75
CA VAL A 157 0.26 4.24 -15.94
C VAL A 157 0.25 5.49 -15.06
N ALA A 158 1.37 5.80 -14.39
CA ALA A 158 1.49 6.97 -13.53
C ALA A 158 1.30 8.29 -14.31
N GLU A 159 1.75 8.36 -15.57
CA GLU A 159 1.58 9.51 -16.44
C GLU A 159 0.09 9.85 -16.69
N LYS A 160 -0.79 8.85 -16.74
CA LYS A 160 -2.25 9.04 -16.93
C LYS A 160 -2.91 9.83 -15.81
N PHE A 161 -2.28 9.87 -14.64
CA PHE A 161 -2.75 10.61 -13.47
C PHE A 161 -1.94 11.90 -13.23
N THR A 162 -1.17 12.39 -14.20
CA THR A 162 -0.52 13.71 -14.11
C THR A 162 -1.51 14.84 -14.35
N THR A 163 -1.20 16.05 -13.87
CA THR A 163 -2.06 17.23 -14.07
C THR A 163 -2.23 17.61 -15.55
N HIS A 164 -1.20 17.38 -16.36
CA HIS A 164 -1.16 17.68 -17.79
C HIS A 164 -1.74 16.56 -18.67
N SER A 165 -2.19 15.45 -18.07
CA SER A 165 -2.76 14.34 -18.82
C SER A 165 -4.07 14.75 -19.56
N PRO A 166 -4.26 14.36 -20.83
CA PRO A 166 -5.44 14.75 -21.61
C PRO A 166 -6.75 14.16 -21.07
N CYS A 167 -6.66 13.08 -20.29
CA CYS A 167 -7.80 12.40 -19.67
C CYS A 167 -8.32 13.08 -18.40
N GLY A 168 -7.54 13.96 -17.76
CA GLY A 168 -8.00 14.75 -16.60
C GLY A 168 -8.41 13.94 -15.37
N MET A 169 -7.98 12.67 -15.25
CA MET A 169 -8.40 11.74 -14.20
C MET A 169 -7.99 12.21 -12.81
N LEU A 170 -6.77 12.77 -12.67
CA LEU A 170 -6.22 13.23 -11.40
C LEU A 170 -7.18 14.15 -10.64
N ARG A 171 -7.78 15.13 -11.33
CA ARG A 171 -8.65 16.12 -10.70
C ARG A 171 -9.88 15.47 -10.08
N GLN A 172 -10.50 14.51 -10.80
CA GLN A 172 -11.70 13.84 -10.33
C GLN A 172 -11.39 12.94 -9.13
N TYR A 173 -10.38 12.07 -9.24
CA TYR A 173 -9.98 11.17 -8.15
C TYR A 173 -9.48 11.92 -6.91
N ARG A 174 -8.75 13.02 -7.09
CA ARG A 174 -8.28 13.84 -5.97
C ARG A 174 -9.42 14.49 -5.20
N ILE A 175 -10.42 15.03 -5.90
CA ILE A 175 -11.59 15.66 -5.25
C ILE A 175 -12.48 14.61 -4.60
N SER A 176 -12.82 13.53 -5.31
CA SER A 176 -13.69 12.47 -4.78
C SER A 176 -13.04 11.77 -3.59
N GLY A 177 -11.76 11.43 -3.70
CA GLY A 177 -10.98 10.80 -2.63
C GLY A 177 -10.88 11.69 -1.39
N HIS A 178 -10.72 12.99 -1.56
CA HIS A 178 -10.69 13.91 -0.43
C HIS A 178 -12.04 14.01 0.30
N TYR A 179 -13.15 14.20 -0.43
CA TYR A 179 -14.45 14.29 0.22
C TYR A 179 -14.88 12.97 0.86
N ALA A 180 -14.59 11.83 0.21
CA ALA A 180 -14.84 10.52 0.80
C ALA A 180 -14.00 10.32 2.08
N SER A 181 -12.73 10.72 2.07
CA SER A 181 -11.88 10.74 3.26
C SER A 181 -12.48 11.61 4.37
N LEU A 182 -12.98 12.80 4.06
CA LEU A 182 -13.63 13.67 5.05
C LEU A 182 -14.92 13.06 5.63
N THR A 183 -15.67 12.30 4.85
CA THR A 183 -16.89 11.64 5.37
C THR A 183 -16.62 10.42 6.23
N LEU A 184 -15.44 9.81 6.11
CA LEU A 184 -15.02 8.66 6.91
C LEU A 184 -14.37 9.07 8.24
N TRP A 185 -13.87 10.30 8.32
CA TRP A 185 -13.38 10.92 9.56
C TRP A 185 -14.52 11.37 10.47
#